data_AF-A0A930YEY4-F1
#
_entry.id   AF-A0A930YEY4-F1
#
_cell.length_a   1.000
_cell.length_b   1.000
_cell.length_c   1.000
_cell.angle_alpha   90.00
_cell.angle_beta   90.00
_cell.angle_gamma   90.00
#
_symmetry.space_group_name_H-M   'P 1'
#
loop_
_entity.id
_entity.type
_entity.pdbx_description
1 polymer ?
#
loop_
_entity_poly.entity_id
_entity_poly.type
_entity_poly.pdbx_seq_one_letter_code
_entity_poly.pdbx_strand_id
1 'polypeptide(L)'
;MTQLRGSSGRPGVRQTVAVTEVIVDVAGWTGMALLIGAYALVTAGRLAGPSLRFQLMNLFGGALLMVNSAYYGAWPSAALNLVWVVIGTVGLVRAGVKGRAAALPEVGPQG
;
A
#
# COMPACT_ATOMS: atom_id res chain seq x y z
N MET A 1 63.65 17.77 3.70
CA MET A 1 62.81 17.15 4.75
C MET A 1 61.42 16.94 4.17
N THR A 2 61.16 15.70 3.77
CA THR A 2 60.02 15.25 2.97
C THR A 2 58.84 14.93 3.89
N GLN A 3 57.77 15.72 3.83
CA GLN A 3 56.50 15.40 4.52
C GLN A 3 55.61 14.56 3.60
N LEU A 4 55.83 13.25 3.58
CA LEU A 4 54.85 12.28 3.10
C LEU A 4 53.98 11.86 4.28
N ARG A 5 52.90 12.61 4.57
CA ARG A 5 51.88 12.16 5.53
C ARG A 5 50.72 11.56 4.76
N GLY A 6 50.61 10.23 4.89
CA GLY A 6 49.70 9.38 4.14
C GLY A 6 48.24 9.82 4.22
N SER A 7 47.59 9.79 3.07
CA SER A 7 46.15 9.65 2.95
C SER A 7 45.74 8.32 3.56
N SER A 8 45.36 8.34 4.83
CA SER A 8 44.68 7.22 5.47
C SER A 8 43.37 6.97 4.74
N GLY A 9 43.38 6.00 3.82
CA GLY A 9 42.20 5.50 3.14
C GLY A 9 41.19 5.04 4.18
N ARG A 10 40.05 5.74 4.27
CA ARG A 10 38.90 5.26 5.03
C ARG A 10 38.48 3.94 4.38
N PRO A 11 38.51 2.79 5.08
CA PRO A 11 38.01 1.56 4.52
C PRO A 11 36.54 1.80 4.16
N GLY A 12 36.21 1.63 2.87
CA GLY A 12 34.85 1.75 2.37
C GLY A 12 33.99 0.76 3.13
N VAL A 13 33.19 1.28 4.07
CA VAL A 13 32.16 0.51 4.76
C VAL A 13 31.22 0.03 3.67
N ARG A 14 31.33 -1.25 3.30
CA ARG A 14 30.27 -1.89 2.51
C ARG A 14 29.03 -1.88 3.38
N GLN A 15 28.16 -0.90 3.17
CA GLN A 15 26.81 -0.93 3.71
C GLN A 15 26.12 -2.12 3.05
N THR A 16 26.14 -3.24 3.76
CA THR A 16 25.45 -4.44 3.31
C THR A 16 24.00 -4.22 3.66
N VAL A 17 23.18 -3.97 2.65
CA VAL A 17 21.73 -3.80 2.81
C VAL A 17 21.19 -5.11 3.40
N ALA A 18 20.48 -5.04 4.51
CA ALA A 18 19.94 -6.23 5.14
C ALA A 18 18.85 -6.84 4.24
N VAL A 19 18.72 -8.17 4.20
CA VAL A 19 17.67 -8.85 3.41
C VAL A 19 16.28 -8.32 3.78
N THR A 20 16.06 -8.03 5.07
CA THR A 20 14.81 -7.43 5.56
C THR A 20 14.52 -6.07 4.92
N GLU A 21 15.54 -5.20 4.76
CA GLU A 21 15.38 -3.90 4.10
C GLU A 21 14.97 -4.09 2.65
N VAL A 22 15.60 -5.03 1.93
CA VAL A 22 15.24 -5.33 0.54
C VAL A 22 13.78 -5.78 0.42
N ILE A 23 13.31 -6.65 1.31
CA ILE A 23 11.91 -7.11 1.32
C ILE A 23 10.96 -5.93 1.58
N VAL A 24 11.30 -5.08 2.56
CA VAL A 24 10.50 -3.91 2.92
C VAL A 24 10.45 -2.90 1.78
N ASP A 25 11.56 -2.67 1.08
CA ASP A 25 11.63 -1.77 -0.07
C ASP A 25 10.79 -2.29 -1.23
N VAL A 26 10.94 -3.57 -1.59
CA VAL A 26 10.14 -4.18 -2.66
C VAL A 26 8.65 -4.12 -2.33
N ALA A 27 8.27 -4.38 -1.07
CA ALA A 27 6.91 -4.21 -0.60
C ALA A 27 6.42 -2.75 -0.75
N GLY A 28 7.25 -1.78 -0.35
CA GLY A 28 6.95 -0.35 -0.49
C GLY A 28 6.75 0.09 -1.94
N TRP A 29 7.67 -0.27 -2.84
CA TRP A 29 7.56 0.03 -4.27
C TRP A 29 6.33 -0.62 -4.91
N THR A 30 6.01 -1.87 -4.50
CA THR A 30 4.80 -2.56 -4.96
C THR A 30 3.55 -1.86 -4.46
N GLY A 31 3.51 -1.46 -3.19
CA GLY A 31 2.39 -0.73 -2.60
C GLY A 31 2.17 0.63 -3.26
N MET A 32 3.25 1.35 -3.54
CA MET A 32 3.25 2.61 -4.30
C MET A 32 2.65 2.41 -5.69
N ALA A 33 3.12 1.43 -6.45
CA ALA A 33 2.61 1.14 -7.79
C ALA A 33 1.11 0.81 -7.77
N LEU A 34 0.66 0.04 -6.77
CA LEU A 34 -0.76 -0.28 -6.58
C LEU A 34 -1.60 0.97 -6.28
N LEU A 35 -1.21 1.79 -5.30
CA LEU A 35 -2.00 2.96 -4.91
C LEU A 35 -2.03 4.04 -6.00
N ILE A 36 -0.87 4.33 -6.62
CA ILE A 36 -0.81 5.24 -7.77
C ILE A 36 -1.64 4.70 -8.93
N GLY A 37 -1.51 3.40 -9.24
CA GLY A 37 -2.31 2.75 -10.27
C GLY A 37 -3.81 2.83 -9.98
N ALA A 38 -4.23 2.62 -8.73
CA ALA A 38 -5.63 2.71 -8.32
C ALA A 38 -6.18 4.11 -8.56
N TYR A 39 -5.46 5.13 -8.08
CA TYR A 39 -5.86 6.52 -8.22
C TYR A 39 -5.85 6.96 -9.69
N ALA A 40 -4.84 6.57 -10.46
CA ALA A 40 -4.75 6.85 -11.89
C ALA A 40 -5.92 6.22 -12.67
N LEU A 41 -6.26 4.96 -12.38
CA LEU A 41 -7.37 4.28 -13.04
C LEU A 41 -8.73 4.88 -12.69
N VAL A 42 -8.95 5.30 -11.44
CA VAL A 42 -10.17 6.03 -11.05
C VAL A 42 -10.23 7.41 -11.69
N THR A 43 -9.12 8.14 -11.69
CA THR A 43 -9.02 9.47 -12.32
C THR A 43 -9.27 9.40 -13.82
N ALA A 44 -8.79 8.35 -14.50
CA ALA A 44 -9.05 8.10 -15.91
C ALA A 44 -10.47 7.56 -16.20
N GLY A 45 -11.35 7.42 -15.19
CA GLY A 45 -12.69 6.87 -15.33
C GLY A 45 -12.72 5.37 -15.67
N ARG A 46 -11.59 4.67 -15.58
CA ARG A 46 -11.46 3.23 -15.91
C ARG A 46 -11.87 2.32 -14.76
N LEU A 47 -11.89 2.84 -13.53
CA LEU A 47 -12.44 2.18 -12.36
C LEU A 47 -13.42 3.12 -11.66
N ALA A 48 -14.49 2.55 -11.10
CA ALA A 48 -15.36 3.30 -10.20
C ALA A 48 -14.81 3.25 -8.77
N GLY A 49 -14.91 4.34 -8.02
CA GLY A 49 -14.51 4.39 -6.60
C GLY A 49 -15.16 3.29 -5.74
N PRO A 50 -16.45 2.94 -5.93
CA PRO A 50 -17.07 1.82 -5.20
C PRO A 50 -16.70 0.41 -5.73
N SER A 51 -15.86 0.29 -6.76
CA SER A 51 -15.56 -1.00 -7.39
C SER A 51 -14.69 -1.89 -6.51
N LEU A 52 -14.94 -3.20 -6.54
CA LEU A 52 -14.16 -4.21 -5.82
C LEU A 52 -12.66 -4.07 -6.09
N ARG A 53 -12.26 -3.90 -7.35
CA ARG A 53 -10.85 -3.78 -7.75
C ARG A 53 -10.18 -2.56 -7.11
N PHE A 54 -10.80 -1.39 -7.16
CA PHE A 54 -10.24 -0.19 -6.53
C PHE A 54 -10.07 -0.35 -5.01
N GLN A 55 -11.06 -0.95 -4.34
CA GLN A 55 -11.00 -1.16 -2.89
C GLN A 55 -9.93 -2.17 -2.49
N LEU A 56 -9.72 -3.24 -3.28
CA LEU A 56 -8.60 -4.17 -3.08
C LEU A 56 -7.26 -3.47 -3.28
N MET A 57 -7.13 -2.63 -4.31
CA MET A 57 -5.88 -1.90 -4.56
C MET A 57 -5.56 -0.92 -3.42
N ASN A 58 -6.55 -0.21 -2.87
CA ASN A 58 -6.36 0.65 -1.70
C ASN A 58 -5.97 -0.17 -0.45
N LEU A 59 -6.63 -1.30 -0.23
CA LEU A 59 -6.34 -2.18 0.90
C LEU A 59 -4.90 -2.68 0.86
N PHE A 60 -4.51 -3.36 -0.22
CA PHE A 60 -3.19 -3.96 -0.32
C PHE A 60 -2.08 -2.92 -0.54
N GLY A 61 -2.32 -1.92 -1.40
CA GLY A 61 -1.35 -0.85 -1.64
C GLY A 61 -1.09 -0.03 -0.39
N GLY A 62 -2.15 0.36 0.31
CA GLY A 62 -2.06 1.06 1.59
C GLY A 62 -1.37 0.22 2.67
N ALA A 63 -1.71 -1.07 2.80
CA ALA A 63 -1.10 -1.92 3.82
C ALA A 63 0.41 -2.08 3.60
N LEU A 64 0.85 -2.31 2.35
CA LEU A 64 2.27 -2.43 2.00
C LEU A 64 3.04 -1.14 2.29
N LEU A 65 2.50 0.02 1.88
CA LEU A 65 3.13 1.32 2.17
C LEU A 65 3.10 1.68 3.65
N MET A 66 2.04 1.30 4.39
CA MET A 66 1.97 1.50 5.84
C MET A 66 3.10 0.74 6.54
N VAL A 67 3.30 -0.54 6.20
CA VAL A 67 4.40 -1.36 6.76
C VAL A 67 5.76 -0.78 6.38
N ASN A 68 5.96 -0.42 5.11
CA ASN A 68 7.21 0.17 4.64
C ASN A 68 7.55 1.49 5.34
N SER A 69 6.59 2.42 5.41
CA SER A 69 6.81 3.72 6.05
C SER A 69 6.96 3.61 7.56
N ALA A 70 6.24 2.70 8.22
CA ALA A 70 6.43 2.42 9.65
C ALA A 70 7.83 1.86 9.92
N TYR A 71 8.34 0.95 9.08
CA TYR A 71 9.69 0.39 9.20
C TYR A 71 10.77 1.48 9.16
N TYR A 72 10.64 2.48 8.28
CA TYR A 72 11.55 3.62 8.18
C TYR A 72 11.25 4.78 9.14
N GLY A 73 10.30 4.61 10.07
CA GLY A 73 9.95 5.63 11.07
C GLY A 73 9.20 6.85 10.51
N ALA A 74 8.68 6.77 9.29
CA ALA A 74 7.90 7.82 8.65
C ALA A 74 6.42 7.79 9.11
N TRP A 75 6.18 8.04 10.40
CA TRP A 75 4.87 7.93 11.03
C TRP A 75 3.72 8.70 10.35
N PRO A 76 3.92 9.95 9.85
CA PRO A 76 2.87 10.63 9.10
C PRO A 76 2.44 9.86 7.84
N SER A 77 3.41 9.26 7.13
CA SER A 77 3.13 8.44 5.95
C SER A 77 2.44 7.12 6.34
N ALA A 78 2.85 6.50 7.45
CA ALA A 78 2.20 5.28 7.95
C ALA A 78 0.73 5.53 8.29
N ALA A 79 0.43 6.64 8.98
CA ALA A 79 -0.94 7.03 9.30
C ALA A 79 -1.78 7.32 8.05
N LEU A 80 -1.22 8.03 7.05
CA LEU A 80 -1.89 8.25 5.77
C LEU A 80 -2.27 6.92 5.09
N ASN A 81 -1.34 5.97 5.06
CA ASN A 81 -1.56 4.68 4.42
C ASN A 81 -2.56 3.80 5.19
N LEU A 82 -2.63 3.94 6.51
CA LEU A 82 -3.71 3.35 7.31
C LEU A 82 -5.09 3.87 6.88
N VAL A 83 -5.23 5.16 6.55
CA VAL A 83 -6.50 5.70 6.05
C VAL A 83 -6.91 5.01 4.75
N TRP A 84 -5.98 4.78 3.82
CA TRP A 84 -6.24 4.04 2.59
C TRP A 84 -6.70 2.60 2.85
N VAL A 85 -6.07 1.92 3.81
CA VAL A 85 -6.48 0.58 4.27
C VAL A 85 -7.92 0.60 4.80
N VAL A 86 -8.28 1.59 5.62
CA VAL A 86 -9.63 1.73 6.17
C VAL A 86 -10.65 1.98 5.06
N ILE A 87 -10.37 2.89 4.13
CA ILE A 87 -11.24 3.17 2.96
C ILE A 87 -11.46 1.88 2.16
N GLY A 88 -10.38 1.18 1.82
CA GLY A 88 -10.41 -0.12 1.14
C GLY A 88 -11.31 -1.13 1.85
N THR A 89 -11.07 -1.33 3.15
CA THR A 89 -11.82 -2.28 3.97
C THR A 89 -13.30 -1.95 4.03
N VAL A 90 -13.66 -0.69 4.30
CA VAL A 90 -15.07 -0.25 4.34
C VAL A 90 -15.74 -0.46 2.97
N GLY A 91 -15.04 -0.17 1.88
CA GLY A 91 -15.54 -0.42 0.53
C GLY A 91 -15.82 -1.90 0.25
N LEU A 92 -14.92 -2.79 0.67
CA LEU A 92 -15.09 -4.25 0.52
C LEU A 92 -16.27 -4.78 1.34
N VAL A 93 -16.41 -4.36 2.60
CA VAL A 93 -17.54 -4.75 3.45
C VAL A 93 -18.86 -4.33 2.81
N ARG A 94 -18.95 -3.09 2.32
CA ARG A 94 -20.16 -2.58 1.64
C ARG A 94 -20.47 -3.35 0.35
N ALA A 95 -19.46 -3.72 -0.42
CA ALA A 95 -19.64 -4.53 -1.63
C ALA A 95 -20.19 -5.93 -1.30
N GLY A 96 -19.67 -6.57 -0.25
CA GLY A 96 -20.16 -7.88 0.23
C GLY A 96 -21.59 -7.85 0.75
N VAL A 97 -22.01 -6.76 1.41
CA VAL A 97 -23.40 -6.59 1.88
C VAL A 97 -24.39 -6.47 0.72
N LYS A 98 -24.07 -5.71 -0.33
CA LYS A 98 -24.93 -5.58 -1.53
C LYS A 98 -25.15 -6.92 -2.23
N GLY A 99 -24.13 -7.77 -2.29
CA GLY A 99 -24.24 -9.10 -2.89
C GLY A 99 -25.18 -10.05 -2.14
N ARG A 100 -25.35 -9.88 -0.82
CA ARG A 100 -26.25 -10.72 0.00
C ARG A 100 -27.70 -10.24 -0.04
N ALA A 101 -27.93 -8.93 -0.08
CA ALA A 101 -29.28 -8.36 -0.15
C ALA A 101 -30.00 -8.72 -1.46
N ALA A 102 -29.26 -8.82 -2.57
CA ALA A 102 -29.80 -9.24 -3.87
C ALA A 102 -30.12 -10.75 -3.96
N ALA A 103 -29.71 -11.55 -2.97
CA ALA A 103 -29.91 -12.99 -2.94
C ALA A 103 -31.10 -13.43 -2.06
N LEU A 104 -31.82 -12.50 -1.43
CA LEU A 104 -33.05 -12.83 -0.72
C LEU A 104 -34.17 -13.04 -1.76
N PRO A 105 -34.83 -14.21 -1.79
CA PRO A 105 -35.99 -14.41 -2.64
C PRO A 105 -37.08 -13.44 -2.19
N GLU A 106 -37.71 -12.73 -3.14
CA GLU A 106 -38.94 -12.00 -2.85
C GLU A 106 -39.98 -13.00 -2.35
N VAL A 107 -40.21 -13.02 -1.04
CA VAL A 107 -41.39 -13.63 -0.47
C VAL A 107 -42.55 -12.71 -0.82
N GLY A 108 -43.11 -12.91 -2.01
CA GLY A 108 -44.31 -12.23 -2.45
C GLY A 108 -45.48 -12.51 -1.50
N PRO A 109 -46.41 -11.55 -1.32
CA PRO A 109 -47.58 -11.76 -0.48
C PRO A 109 -48.37 -12.96 -1.00
N GLN A 110 -48.51 -13.98 -0.15
CA GLN A 110 -49.42 -15.10 -0.40
C GLN A 110 -50.83 -14.53 -0.22
N GLY A 111 -51.62 -14.59 -1.31
CA GLY A 111 -52.96 -14.06 -1.39
C GLY A 111 -53.94 -14.68 -0.40
#